data_AF-A0A958C0S9-F1
#
_entry.id   AF-A0A958C0S9-F1
#
_cell.length_a   1.000
_cell.length_b   1.000
_cell.length_c   1.000
_cell.angle_alpha   90.00
_cell.angle_beta   90.00
_cell.angle_gamma   90.00
#
_symmetry.space_group_name_H-M   'P 1'
#
loop_
_entity.id
_entity.type
_entity.pdbx_description
1 polymer ?
#
loop_
_entity_poly.entity_id
_entity_poly.type
_entity_poly.pdbx_seq_one_letter_code
_entity_poly.pdbx_strand_id
1 'polypeptide(L)'
;TFLWEEAKHVDFFDRTLREVMGAPGDVSRFHSASYRQLFYEALPGALTRLWNDPSPEAQIRAAITYNMVTEGVLAETGYHAYFTVLQRNDLMPGQVKGITLLKQDESRHIAYGMYLISRLIAADDSLWQVAEDQMNELLPVALDIIGDVFVCYDPVPFALEVSDFTDYALSQFAKRMTRLESARGASLEEVTRATVAVIEAGDG
;
A
#
# COMPACT_ATOMS: atom_id res chain seq x y z
N THR A 1 0.29 -17.40 2.62
CA THR A 1 0.02 -17.16 1.18
C THR A 1 0.68 -15.87 0.72
N PHE A 2 0.67 -14.81 1.54
CA PHE A 2 1.31 -13.50 1.31
C PHE A 2 2.52 -13.52 0.34
N LEU A 3 3.65 -14.14 0.73
CA LEU A 3 4.87 -14.13 -0.08
C LEU A 3 4.70 -14.75 -1.48
N TRP A 4 3.83 -15.75 -1.62
CA TRP A 4 3.51 -16.36 -2.90
C TRP A 4 2.63 -15.46 -3.76
N GLU A 5 1.70 -14.72 -3.14
CA GLU A 5 0.86 -13.72 -3.83
C GLU A 5 1.74 -12.60 -4.39
N GLU A 6 2.68 -12.09 -3.61
CA GLU A 6 3.62 -11.06 -4.05
C GLU A 6 4.54 -11.53 -5.18
N ALA A 7 5.06 -12.76 -5.09
CA ALA A 7 5.85 -13.34 -6.18
C ALA A 7 5.05 -13.47 -7.48
N LYS A 8 3.75 -13.79 -7.37
CA LYS A 8 2.82 -13.85 -8.51
C LYS A 8 2.52 -12.45 -9.06
N HIS A 9 2.46 -11.41 -8.23
CA HIS A 9 2.29 -10.01 -8.67
C HIS A 9 3.49 -9.56 -9.50
N VAL A 10 4.71 -9.89 -9.06
CA VAL A 10 5.94 -9.64 -9.82
C VAL A 10 5.89 -10.33 -11.18
N ASP A 11 5.55 -11.62 -11.23
CA ASP A 11 5.42 -12.36 -12.50
C ASP A 11 4.37 -11.72 -13.42
N PHE A 12 3.22 -11.31 -12.88
CA PHE A 12 2.18 -10.64 -13.66
C PHE A 12 2.70 -9.35 -14.33
N PHE A 13 3.31 -8.43 -13.58
CA PHE A 13 3.82 -7.18 -14.14
C PHE A 13 4.97 -7.41 -15.12
N ASP A 14 5.88 -8.33 -14.82
CA ASP A 14 6.99 -8.68 -15.71
C ASP A 14 6.49 -9.27 -17.04
N ARG A 15 5.49 -10.17 -16.99
CA ARG A 15 4.85 -10.71 -18.20
C ARG A 15 4.13 -9.62 -18.99
N THR A 16 3.42 -8.69 -18.35
CA THR A 16 2.83 -7.54 -19.06
C THR A 16 3.89 -6.73 -19.78
N LEU A 17 5.00 -6.38 -19.12
CA LEU A 17 6.08 -5.58 -19.72
C LEU A 17 6.71 -6.30 -20.93
N ARG A 18 7.01 -7.59 -20.77
CA ARG A 18 7.68 -8.40 -21.80
C ARG A 18 6.76 -8.79 -22.96
N GLU A 19 5.57 -9.29 -22.66
CA GLU A 19 4.67 -9.93 -23.64
C GLU A 19 3.70 -8.93 -24.28
N VAL A 20 3.31 -7.86 -23.58
CA VAL A 20 2.30 -6.90 -24.07
C VAL A 20 2.92 -5.57 -24.47
N MET A 21 3.74 -4.97 -23.62
CA MET A 21 4.31 -3.64 -23.89
C MET A 21 5.52 -3.68 -24.82
N GLY A 22 6.12 -4.86 -25.04
CA GLY A 22 7.33 -5.01 -25.84
C GLY A 22 8.50 -4.20 -25.26
N ALA A 23 8.48 -3.93 -23.95
CA ALA A 23 9.47 -3.14 -23.24
C ALA A 23 10.21 -4.00 -22.19
N PRO A 24 10.87 -5.10 -22.58
CA PRO A 24 11.70 -5.87 -21.66
C PRO A 24 12.91 -5.01 -21.28
N GLY A 25 13.15 -4.77 -19.98
CA GLY A 25 14.38 -4.11 -19.55
C GLY A 25 14.28 -3.27 -18.28
N ASP A 26 15.29 -2.45 -18.08
CA ASP A 26 15.46 -1.60 -16.91
C ASP A 26 14.45 -0.45 -16.87
N VAL A 27 13.59 -0.46 -15.86
CA VAL A 27 12.60 0.58 -15.58
C VAL A 27 13.07 1.58 -14.52
N SER A 28 14.32 1.47 -14.02
CA SER A 28 14.85 2.28 -12.92
C SER A 28 14.87 3.78 -13.19
N ARG A 29 14.78 4.19 -14.46
CA ARG A 29 14.62 5.60 -14.85
C ARG A 29 13.31 6.23 -14.34
N PHE A 30 12.30 5.42 -14.01
CA PHE A 30 11.03 5.88 -13.44
C PHE A 30 11.04 5.96 -11.92
N HIS A 31 12.12 5.54 -11.26
CA HIS A 31 12.23 5.59 -9.80
C HIS A 31 12.74 6.97 -9.37
N SER A 32 11.80 7.85 -9.03
CA SER A 32 12.07 9.18 -8.47
C SER A 32 12.81 9.12 -7.13
N ALA A 33 13.24 10.28 -6.62
CA ALA A 33 13.87 10.36 -5.30
C ALA A 33 12.94 9.85 -4.20
N SER A 34 11.68 10.29 -4.20
CA SER A 34 10.66 9.88 -3.23
C SER A 34 10.34 8.38 -3.33
N TYR A 35 10.31 7.83 -4.54
CA TYR A 35 10.15 6.38 -4.75
C TYR A 35 11.31 5.60 -4.12
N ARG A 36 12.55 6.05 -4.30
CA ARG A 36 13.74 5.42 -3.71
C ARG A 36 13.74 5.54 -2.20
N GLN A 37 13.40 6.70 -1.66
CA GLN A 37 13.30 6.92 -0.22
C GLN A 37 12.37 5.87 0.43
N LEU A 38 11.21 5.59 -0.17
CA LEU A 38 10.32 4.56 0.37
C LEU A 38 10.80 3.14 0.07
N PHE A 39 10.95 2.78 -1.21
CA PHE A 39 11.13 1.38 -1.61
C PHE A 39 12.57 0.86 -1.47
N TYR A 40 13.57 1.73 -1.45
CA TYR A 40 14.99 1.35 -1.41
C TYR A 40 15.58 1.56 -0.02
N GLU A 41 15.00 2.45 0.78
CA GLU A 41 15.53 2.82 2.09
C GLU A 41 14.56 2.47 3.22
N ALA A 42 13.40 3.13 3.31
CA ALA A 42 12.49 2.98 4.45
C ALA A 42 11.92 1.57 4.58
N LEU A 43 11.40 0.99 3.48
CA LEU A 43 10.79 -0.34 3.48
C LEU A 43 11.82 -1.44 3.78
N PRO A 44 12.96 -1.55 3.06
CA PRO A 44 14.00 -2.52 3.41
C PRO A 44 14.57 -2.29 4.81
N GLY A 45 14.78 -1.04 5.22
CA GLY A 45 15.29 -0.71 6.55
C GLY A 45 14.38 -1.17 7.68
N ALA A 46 13.07 -0.92 7.56
CA ALA A 46 12.08 -1.33 8.56
C ALA A 46 11.96 -2.86 8.66
N LEU A 47 11.93 -3.56 7.52
CA LEU A 47 11.82 -5.03 7.50
C LEU A 47 13.10 -5.72 7.99
N THR A 48 14.27 -5.29 7.53
CA THR A 48 15.54 -5.93 7.89
C THR A 48 15.94 -5.68 9.35
N ARG A 49 15.46 -4.59 9.96
CA ARG A 49 15.58 -4.36 11.41
C ARG A 49 15.02 -5.53 12.23
N LEU A 50 13.94 -6.15 11.77
CA LEU A 50 13.29 -7.27 12.47
C LEU A 50 14.18 -8.51 12.63
N TRP A 51 15.26 -8.63 11.85
CA TRP A 51 16.23 -9.72 12.04
C TRP A 51 16.98 -9.62 13.37
N ASN A 52 17.16 -8.41 13.89
CA ASN A 52 17.92 -8.16 15.12
C ASN A 52 17.07 -7.57 16.25
N ASP A 53 15.91 -6.98 15.92
CA ASP A 53 14.98 -6.35 16.86
C ASP A 53 13.53 -6.73 16.51
N PRO A 54 13.00 -7.83 17.07
CA PRO A 54 11.61 -8.25 16.87
C PRO A 54 10.64 -7.61 17.88
N SER A 55 10.97 -6.46 18.48
CA SER A 55 10.10 -5.80 19.46
C SER A 55 8.75 -5.39 18.85
N PRO A 56 7.68 -5.24 19.68
CA PRO A 56 6.39 -4.72 19.24
C PRO A 56 6.49 -3.39 18.48
N GLU A 57 7.37 -2.48 18.94
CA GLU A 57 7.64 -1.21 18.27
C GLU A 57 8.17 -1.44 16.85
N ALA A 58 9.22 -2.26 16.70
CA ALA A 58 9.81 -2.55 15.40
C ALA A 58 8.82 -3.24 14.47
N GLN A 59 7.99 -4.16 14.99
CA GLN A 59 6.93 -4.82 14.22
C GLN A 59 5.88 -3.82 13.71
N ILE A 60 5.45 -2.85 14.53
CA ILE A 60 4.51 -1.80 14.12
C ILE A 60 5.12 -0.94 13.01
N ARG A 61 6.36 -0.48 13.17
CA ARG A 61 7.02 0.34 12.14
C ARG A 61 7.14 -0.40 10.81
N ALA A 62 7.50 -1.67 10.84
CA ALA A 62 7.59 -2.52 9.66
C ALA A 62 6.21 -2.74 9.00
N ALA A 63 5.19 -3.11 9.79
CA ALA A 63 3.84 -3.37 9.30
C ALA A 63 3.16 -2.10 8.75
N ILE A 64 3.44 -0.93 9.33
CA ILE A 64 2.93 0.34 8.79
C ILE A 64 3.59 0.66 7.46
N THR A 65 4.93 0.57 7.40
CA THR A 65 5.67 0.88 6.18
C THR A 65 5.24 -0.04 5.02
N TYR A 66 5.08 -1.33 5.29
CA TYR A 66 4.63 -2.31 4.29
C TYR A 66 3.12 -2.21 4.06
N ASN A 67 2.31 -2.63 5.03
CA ASN A 67 0.90 -2.93 4.79
C ASN A 67 0.03 -1.68 4.75
N MET A 68 0.32 -0.67 5.58
CA MET A 68 -0.54 0.52 5.65
C MET A 68 -0.19 1.54 4.58
N VAL A 69 1.11 1.82 4.37
CA VAL A 69 1.55 2.85 3.42
C VAL A 69 1.81 2.26 2.04
N THR A 70 2.66 1.24 1.91
CA THR A 70 3.02 0.69 0.60
C THR A 70 1.83 0.02 -0.08
N GLU A 71 1.13 -0.88 0.61
CA GLU A 71 -0.07 -1.54 0.07
C GLU A 71 -1.32 -0.66 0.24
N GLY A 72 -1.63 -0.29 1.50
CA GLY A 72 -2.89 0.34 1.87
C GLY A 72 -3.10 1.79 1.42
N VAL A 73 -2.06 2.48 0.95
CA VAL A 73 -2.15 3.84 0.37
C VAL A 73 -1.64 3.84 -1.06
N LEU A 74 -0.38 3.47 -1.30
CA LEU A 74 0.22 3.60 -2.63
C LEU A 74 -0.29 2.58 -3.64
N ALA A 75 -0.35 1.29 -3.29
CA ALA A 75 -0.85 0.28 -4.21
C ALA A 75 -2.33 0.51 -4.55
N GLU A 76 -3.18 0.77 -3.55
CA GLU A 76 -4.61 1.12 -3.78
C GLU A 76 -4.77 2.37 -4.66
N THR A 77 -3.94 3.41 -4.48
CA THR A 77 -3.95 4.60 -5.35
C THR A 77 -3.47 4.27 -6.77
N GLY A 78 -2.46 3.40 -6.91
CA GLY A 78 -2.00 2.89 -8.20
C GLY A 78 -3.08 2.08 -8.94
N TYR A 79 -3.85 1.25 -8.21
CA TYR A 79 -5.00 0.55 -8.79
C TYR A 79 -6.10 1.51 -9.23
N HIS A 80 -6.37 2.54 -8.42
CA HIS A 80 -7.28 3.62 -8.81
C HIS A 80 -6.83 4.28 -10.13
N ALA A 81 -5.53 4.51 -10.32
CA ALA A 81 -4.98 5.00 -11.59
C ALA A 81 -5.18 4.03 -12.75
N TYR A 82 -4.93 2.74 -12.56
CA TYR A 82 -5.20 1.74 -13.60
C TYR A 82 -6.67 1.70 -14.01
N PHE A 83 -7.62 1.75 -13.07
CA PHE A 83 -9.04 1.77 -13.43
C PHE A 83 -9.45 3.09 -14.09
N THR A 84 -8.98 4.23 -13.57
CA THR A 84 -9.27 5.54 -14.14
C THR A 84 -8.73 5.68 -15.56
N VAL A 85 -7.54 5.14 -15.85
CA VAL A 85 -6.93 5.23 -17.19
C VAL A 85 -7.44 4.12 -18.12
N LEU A 86 -7.36 2.87 -17.72
CA LEU A 86 -7.63 1.74 -18.62
C LEU A 86 -9.12 1.41 -18.70
N GLN A 87 -9.79 1.30 -17.57
CA GLN A 87 -11.19 0.86 -17.54
C GLN A 87 -12.12 1.94 -18.11
N ARG A 88 -11.92 3.22 -17.78
CA ARG A 88 -12.76 4.32 -18.32
C ARG A 88 -12.62 4.50 -19.83
N ASN A 89 -11.53 4.02 -20.42
CA ASN A 89 -11.23 4.16 -21.85
C ASN A 89 -11.37 2.83 -22.62
N ASP A 90 -11.91 1.78 -21.99
CA ASP A 90 -12.05 0.43 -22.57
C ASP A 90 -10.72 -0.15 -23.12
N LEU A 91 -9.60 0.13 -22.43
CA LEU A 91 -8.26 -0.30 -22.81
C LEU A 91 -7.78 -1.50 -21.97
N MET A 92 -6.93 -2.32 -22.58
CA MET A 92 -6.13 -3.36 -21.91
C MET A 92 -6.95 -4.23 -20.93
N PRO A 93 -8.00 -4.93 -21.38
CA PRO A 93 -8.91 -5.68 -20.50
C PRO A 93 -8.20 -6.78 -19.69
N GLY A 94 -7.11 -7.35 -20.24
CA GLY A 94 -6.26 -8.30 -19.50
C GLY A 94 -5.54 -7.65 -18.31
N GLN A 95 -5.03 -6.43 -18.49
CA GLN A 95 -4.40 -5.66 -17.41
C GLN A 95 -5.44 -5.27 -16.35
N VAL A 96 -6.61 -4.78 -16.77
CA VAL A 96 -7.72 -4.44 -15.85
C VAL A 96 -8.09 -5.65 -15.00
N LYS A 97 -8.29 -6.83 -15.61
CA LYS A 97 -8.58 -8.07 -14.87
C LYS A 97 -7.46 -8.46 -13.92
N GLY A 98 -6.20 -8.33 -14.35
CA GLY A 98 -5.04 -8.60 -13.49
C GLY A 98 -5.03 -7.70 -12.27
N ILE A 99 -5.18 -6.39 -12.44
CA ILE A 99 -5.26 -5.41 -11.35
C ILE A 99 -6.45 -5.71 -10.41
N THR A 100 -7.60 -6.13 -10.94
CA THR A 100 -8.73 -6.58 -10.10
C THR A 100 -8.36 -7.77 -9.21
N LEU A 101 -7.60 -8.75 -9.74
CA LEU A 101 -7.15 -9.90 -8.95
C LEU A 101 -6.08 -9.51 -7.94
N LEU A 102 -5.12 -8.66 -8.31
CA LEU A 102 -4.12 -8.11 -7.38
C LEU A 102 -4.80 -7.42 -6.21
N LYS A 103 -5.77 -6.54 -6.49
CA LYS A 103 -6.54 -5.84 -5.45
C LYS A 103 -7.25 -6.80 -4.49
N GLN A 104 -7.74 -7.94 -4.97
CA GLN A 104 -8.33 -8.95 -4.09
C GLN A 104 -7.30 -9.58 -3.15
N ASP A 105 -6.08 -9.83 -3.64
CA ASP A 105 -4.98 -10.35 -2.82
C ASP A 105 -4.53 -9.31 -1.79
N GLU A 106 -4.34 -8.06 -2.20
CA GLU A 106 -3.95 -6.94 -1.32
C GLU A 106 -4.94 -6.72 -0.18
N SER A 107 -6.24 -6.93 -0.39
CA SER A 107 -7.23 -6.82 0.69
C SER A 107 -6.88 -7.71 1.89
N ARG A 108 -6.30 -8.89 1.66
CA ARG A 108 -5.88 -9.83 2.71
C ARG A 108 -4.55 -9.44 3.33
N HIS A 109 -3.64 -8.84 2.55
CA HIS A 109 -2.36 -8.33 3.05
C HIS A 109 -2.56 -7.16 4.00
N ILE A 110 -3.39 -6.19 3.58
CA ILE A 110 -3.79 -5.04 4.40
C ILE A 110 -4.53 -5.52 5.65
N ALA A 111 -5.46 -6.47 5.53
CA ALA A 111 -6.16 -7.03 6.69
C ALA A 111 -5.21 -7.70 7.69
N TYR A 112 -4.18 -8.41 7.21
CA TYR A 112 -3.15 -8.98 8.08
C TYR A 112 -2.35 -7.89 8.80
N GLY A 113 -1.90 -6.85 8.09
CA GLY A 113 -1.18 -5.72 8.68
C GLY A 113 -2.02 -5.00 9.74
N MET A 114 -3.29 -4.74 9.41
CA MET A 114 -4.27 -4.15 10.32
C MET A 114 -4.45 -5.00 11.59
N TYR A 115 -4.62 -6.31 11.45
CA TYR A 115 -4.71 -7.24 12.59
C TYR A 115 -3.45 -7.19 13.46
N LEU A 116 -2.27 -7.27 12.83
CA LEU A 116 -0.98 -7.28 13.51
C LEU A 116 -0.76 -6.00 14.33
N ILE A 117 -1.01 -4.83 13.74
CA ILE A 117 -0.79 -3.56 14.42
C ILE A 117 -1.84 -3.38 15.53
N SER A 118 -3.12 -3.64 15.24
CA SER A 118 -4.22 -3.50 16.19
C SER A 118 -4.05 -4.40 17.42
N ARG A 119 -3.62 -5.66 17.26
CA ARG A 119 -3.40 -6.55 18.42
C ARG A 119 -2.22 -6.10 19.29
N LEU A 120 -1.23 -5.40 18.73
CA LEU A 120 -0.09 -4.89 19.48
C LEU A 120 -0.49 -3.63 20.26
N ILE A 121 -1.22 -2.71 19.64
CA ILE A 121 -1.78 -1.51 20.30
C ILE A 121 -2.77 -1.91 21.41
N ALA A 122 -3.63 -2.90 21.16
CA ALA A 122 -4.57 -3.42 22.15
C ALA A 122 -3.85 -4.01 23.39
N ALA A 123 -2.67 -4.59 23.20
CA ALA A 123 -1.87 -5.15 24.29
C ALA A 123 -1.08 -4.08 25.07
N ASP A 124 -0.69 -2.99 24.40
CA ASP A 124 0.03 -1.86 24.99
C ASP A 124 -0.34 -0.55 24.26
N ASP A 125 -1.20 0.25 24.88
CA ASP A 125 -1.71 1.51 24.31
C ASP A 125 -0.58 2.53 24.03
N SER A 126 0.57 2.41 24.70
CA SER A 126 1.71 3.30 24.43
C SER A 126 2.29 3.12 23.03
N LEU A 127 2.06 1.97 22.41
CA LEU A 127 2.44 1.67 21.03
C LEU A 127 1.58 2.41 20.00
N TRP A 128 0.46 3.01 20.39
CA TRP A 128 -0.32 3.89 19.51
C TRP A 128 0.53 5.03 18.95
N GLN A 129 1.34 5.67 19.79
CA GLN A 129 2.16 6.81 19.35
C GLN A 129 3.16 6.39 18.27
N VAL A 130 3.75 5.19 18.41
CA VAL A 130 4.66 4.62 17.42
C VAL A 130 3.95 4.46 16.07
N ALA A 131 2.69 3.99 16.11
CA ALA A 131 1.92 3.78 14.90
C ALA A 131 1.55 5.11 14.22
N GLU A 132 1.05 6.06 14.99
CA GLU A 132 0.68 7.39 14.52
C GLU A 132 1.89 8.14 13.93
N ASP A 133 3.02 8.13 14.63
CA ASP A 133 4.26 8.78 14.19
C ASP A 133 4.75 8.20 12.87
N GLN A 134 4.81 6.87 12.75
CA GLN A 134 5.29 6.21 11.53
C GLN A 134 4.36 6.50 10.32
N MET A 135 3.05 6.51 10.54
CA MET A 135 2.07 6.86 9.50
C MET A 135 2.29 8.31 9.03
N ASN A 136 2.39 9.25 9.96
CA ASN A 136 2.58 10.67 9.65
C ASN A 136 3.95 10.96 9.01
N GLU A 137 5.00 10.23 9.41
CA GLU A 137 6.34 10.35 8.83
C GLU A 137 6.36 9.94 7.34
N LEU A 138 5.62 8.89 6.98
CA LEU A 138 5.62 8.35 5.62
C LEU A 138 4.59 8.99 4.68
N LEU A 139 3.56 9.67 5.21
CA LEU A 139 2.53 10.30 4.39
C LEU A 139 3.08 11.31 3.36
N PRO A 140 3.98 12.25 3.72
CA PRO A 140 4.55 13.18 2.74
C PRO A 140 5.27 12.46 1.60
N VAL A 141 6.06 11.42 1.91
CA VAL A 141 6.78 10.62 0.91
C VAL A 141 5.80 9.93 -0.05
N ALA A 142 4.70 9.39 0.47
CA ALA A 142 3.66 8.77 -0.36
C ALA A 142 2.99 9.77 -1.31
N LEU A 143 2.71 10.99 -0.84
CA LEU A 143 2.14 12.06 -1.66
C LEU A 143 3.14 12.56 -2.71
N ASP A 144 4.42 12.69 -2.36
CA ASP A 144 5.48 13.09 -3.30
C ASP A 144 5.65 12.04 -4.41
N ILE A 145 5.58 10.74 -4.09
CA ILE A 145 5.60 9.67 -5.11
C ILE A 145 4.46 9.86 -6.13
N ILE A 146 3.26 10.20 -5.67
CA ILE A 146 2.13 10.47 -6.56
C ILE A 146 2.43 11.69 -7.42
N GLY A 147 2.86 12.80 -6.81
CA GLY A 147 3.18 14.04 -7.53
C GLY A 147 4.29 13.89 -8.58
N ASP A 148 5.34 13.13 -8.27
CA ASP A 148 6.47 12.87 -9.16
C ASP A 148 6.04 12.26 -10.50
N VAL A 149 5.02 11.40 -10.49
CA VAL A 149 4.46 10.80 -11.71
C VAL A 149 3.85 11.86 -12.63
N PHE A 150 3.16 12.85 -12.07
CA PHE A 150 2.50 13.91 -12.84
C PHE A 150 3.49 14.91 -13.43
N VAL A 151 4.54 15.27 -12.69
CA VAL A 151 5.58 16.21 -13.15
C VAL A 151 6.33 15.69 -14.39
N CYS A 152 6.31 14.38 -14.64
CA CYS A 152 6.93 13.79 -15.82
C CYS A 152 6.23 14.15 -17.15
N TYR A 153 5.02 14.73 -17.14
CA TYR A 153 4.21 14.94 -18.34
C TYR A 153 3.65 16.36 -18.43
N ASP A 154 3.78 16.98 -19.60
CA ASP A 154 3.13 18.25 -19.95
C ASP A 154 2.72 18.23 -21.45
N PRO A 155 1.41 18.15 -21.77
CA PRO A 155 0.27 18.01 -20.86
C PRO A 155 0.19 16.58 -20.27
N VAL A 156 -0.46 16.45 -19.10
CA VAL A 156 -0.73 15.16 -18.47
C VAL A 156 -1.67 14.31 -19.35
N PRO A 157 -1.30 13.05 -19.70
CA PRO A 157 -2.13 12.20 -20.54
C PRO A 157 -3.44 11.81 -19.85
N PHE A 158 -4.45 11.41 -20.63
CA PHE A 158 -5.78 11.00 -20.15
C PHE A 158 -6.55 12.08 -19.34
N ALA A 159 -6.14 13.35 -19.44
CA ALA A 159 -6.76 14.47 -18.72
C ALA A 159 -6.89 14.19 -17.21
N LEU A 160 -5.87 13.58 -16.62
CA LEU A 160 -5.83 13.28 -15.20
C LEU A 160 -5.47 14.52 -14.39
N GLU A 161 -6.18 14.71 -13.27
CA GLU A 161 -5.88 15.75 -12.29
C GLU A 161 -5.14 15.12 -11.11
N VAL A 162 -3.99 15.70 -10.72
CA VAL A 162 -3.19 15.17 -9.59
C VAL A 162 -4.00 15.13 -8.29
N SER A 163 -4.92 16.09 -8.11
CA SER A 163 -5.78 16.20 -6.93
C SER A 163 -6.64 14.95 -6.73
N ASP A 164 -7.14 14.33 -7.80
CA ASP A 164 -7.99 13.14 -7.70
C ASP A 164 -7.23 11.98 -7.02
N PHE A 165 -5.93 11.88 -7.30
CA PHE A 165 -5.08 10.80 -6.77
C PHE A 165 -4.56 11.12 -5.38
N THR A 166 -4.18 12.37 -5.10
CA THR A 166 -3.78 12.78 -3.75
C THR A 166 -4.95 12.71 -2.78
N ASP A 167 -6.16 13.12 -3.19
CA ASP A 167 -7.37 13.03 -2.37
C ASP A 167 -7.77 11.58 -2.12
N TYR A 168 -7.64 10.72 -3.15
CA TYR A 168 -7.84 9.29 -2.98
C TYR A 168 -6.86 8.72 -1.95
N ALA A 169 -5.56 9.00 -2.09
CA ALA A 169 -4.52 8.53 -1.16
C ALA A 169 -4.76 9.02 0.28
N LEU A 170 -5.11 10.30 0.46
CA LEU A 170 -5.47 10.86 1.76
C LEU A 170 -6.69 10.18 2.37
N SER A 171 -7.70 9.87 1.55
CA SER A 171 -8.87 9.11 2.00
C SER A 171 -8.50 7.70 2.44
N GLN A 172 -7.57 7.04 1.73
CA GLN A 172 -7.10 5.72 2.11
C GLN A 172 -6.33 5.79 3.43
N PHE A 173 -5.41 6.74 3.56
CA PHE A 173 -4.64 7.00 4.77
C PHE A 173 -5.55 7.21 6.00
N ALA A 174 -6.51 8.13 5.88
CA ALA A 174 -7.42 8.47 6.98
C ALA A 174 -8.24 7.26 7.45
N LYS A 175 -8.75 6.44 6.51
CA LYS A 175 -9.46 5.19 6.85
C LYS A 175 -8.61 4.24 7.69
N ARG A 176 -7.32 4.11 7.38
CA ARG A 176 -6.42 3.19 8.10
C ARG A 176 -6.07 3.75 9.47
N MET A 177 -5.78 5.05 9.55
CA MET A 177 -5.55 5.73 10.82
C MET A 177 -6.72 5.54 11.79
N THR A 178 -7.96 5.81 11.34
CA THR A 178 -9.16 5.62 12.17
C THR A 178 -9.36 4.17 12.59
N ARG A 179 -9.11 3.20 11.70
CA ARG A 179 -9.21 1.78 12.05
C ARG A 179 -8.18 1.38 13.11
N LEU A 180 -6.93 1.82 12.98
CA LEU A 180 -5.88 1.55 13.96
C LEU A 180 -6.19 2.21 15.32
N GLU A 181 -6.70 3.45 15.31
CA GLU A 181 -7.08 4.16 16.54
C GLU A 181 -8.18 3.41 17.30
N SER A 182 -9.13 2.81 16.57
CA SER A 182 -10.22 2.03 17.17
C SER A 182 -9.77 0.76 17.91
N ALA A 183 -8.52 0.31 17.72
CA ALA A 183 -7.97 -0.84 18.43
C ALA A 183 -7.55 -0.51 19.87
N ARG A 184 -7.41 0.78 20.21
CA ARG A 184 -7.03 1.24 21.54
C ARG A 184 -8.06 0.82 22.57
N GLY A 185 -7.62 0.09 23.60
CA GLY A 185 -8.50 -0.45 24.64
C GLY A 185 -9.43 -1.60 24.20
N ALA A 186 -9.31 -2.07 22.95
CA ALA A 186 -10.07 -3.22 22.46
C ALA A 186 -9.48 -4.53 23.01
N SER A 187 -10.34 -5.54 23.19
CA SER A 187 -9.91 -6.90 23.45
C SER A 187 -9.41 -7.59 22.17
N LEU A 188 -8.60 -8.64 22.34
CA LEU A 188 -8.12 -9.45 21.20
C LEU A 188 -9.28 -10.09 20.40
N GLU A 189 -10.38 -10.44 21.08
CA GLU A 189 -11.58 -10.98 20.42
C GLU A 189 -12.28 -9.93 19.55
N GLU A 190 -12.33 -8.67 20.00
CA GLU A 190 -12.87 -7.56 19.22
C GLU A 190 -12.01 -7.25 18.00
N VAL A 191 -10.68 -7.20 18.18
CA VAL A 191 -9.73 -7.01 17.07
C VAL A 191 -9.88 -8.12 16.03
N THR A 192 -9.92 -9.38 16.47
CA THR A 192 -10.04 -10.54 15.56
C THR A 192 -11.36 -10.49 14.78
N ARG A 193 -12.46 -10.16 15.44
CA ARG A 193 -13.79 -10.04 14.81
C ARG A 193 -13.84 -8.92 13.78
N ALA A 194 -13.25 -7.77 14.09
CA ALA A 194 -13.15 -6.65 13.17
C ALA A 194 -12.35 -7.01 11.91
N THR A 195 -11.23 -7.73 12.06
CA THR A 195 -10.42 -8.23 10.93
C THR A 195 -11.22 -9.18 10.03
N VAL A 196 -11.94 -10.14 10.60
CA VAL A 196 -12.74 -11.10 9.81
C VAL A 196 -13.81 -10.38 8.99
N ALA A 197 -14.51 -9.42 9.59
CA ALA A 197 -15.54 -8.63 8.89
C ALA A 197 -14.97 -7.86 7.69
N VAL A 198 -13.74 -7.33 7.80
CA VAL A 198 -13.04 -6.63 6.70
C VAL A 198 -12.72 -7.58 5.54
N ILE A 199 -12.21 -8.77 5.85
CA ILE A 199 -11.88 -9.79 4.83
C ILE A 199 -13.16 -10.25 4.11
N GLU A 200 -14.26 -10.45 4.83
CA GLU A 200 -15.54 -10.86 4.25
C GLU A 200 -16.19 -9.77 3.39
N ALA A 201 -15.99 -8.49 3.73
CA ALA A 201 -16.51 -7.36 2.97
C ALA A 201 -15.69 -7.07 1.68
N GLY A 202 -14.45 -7.55 1.59
CA GLY A 202 -13.53 -7.20 0.49
C GLY A 202 -12.97 -5.77 0.57
N ASP A 203 -13.13 -5.11 1.73
CA ASP A 203 -12.77 -3.71 1.98
C ASP A 203 -11.52 -3.61 2.89
N GLY A 204 -10.38 -4.07 2.37
CA GLY A 204 -9.05 -3.92 3.00
C GLY A 204 -8.63 -2.46 3.14
#